data_AF-A0A075I0M1-F1
#
_entry.id   AF-A0A075I0M1-F1
#
_cell.length_a   1.000
_cell.length_b   1.000
_cell.length_c   1.000
_cell.angle_alpha   90.00
_cell.angle_beta   90.00
_cell.angle_gamma   90.00
#
_symmetry.space_group_name_H-M   'P 1'
#
loop_
_entity.id
_entity.type
_entity.pdbx_description
1 polymer ?
#
loop_
_entity_poly.entity_id
_entity_poly.type
_entity_poly.pdbx_seq_one_letter_code
_entity_poly.pdbx_strand_id
1 'polypeptide(L)' 'MFNAIFCTNHYNGVLYGARMARFPEAEARLFSKKICMQCNAVNAWKAVKCRKCNYKGLRSKAKEQRSK' A
#
# COMPACT_ATOMS: atom_id res chain seq x y z
N MET A 1 28.46 16.70 -35.44
CA MET A 1 28.74 16.67 -33.99
C MET A 1 27.61 17.37 -33.26
N PHE A 2 26.57 16.67 -32.80
CA PHE A 2 25.66 17.12 -31.72
C PHE A 2 24.91 15.88 -31.23
N ASN A 3 25.63 15.00 -30.53
CA ASN A 3 25.05 13.81 -29.93
C ASN A 3 24.66 14.16 -28.50
N ALA A 4 23.56 14.90 -28.34
CA ALA A 4 22.91 15.10 -27.05
C ALA A 4 22.14 13.83 -26.73
N ILE A 5 22.85 12.86 -26.13
CA ILE A 5 22.27 11.70 -25.48
C ILE A 5 21.48 12.22 -24.28
N PHE A 6 20.23 12.61 -24.53
CA PHE A 6 19.24 12.84 -23.49
C PHE A 6 19.06 11.54 -22.73
N CYS A 7 19.53 11.55 -21.48
CA CYS A 7 19.23 10.56 -20.47
C CYS A 7 17.73 10.62 -20.14
N THR A 8 16.88 10.03 -20.99
CA THR A 8 15.47 9.83 -20.63
C THR A 8 15.39 8.56 -19.79
N ASN A 9 15.35 8.78 -18.48
CA ASN A 9 14.71 7.87 -17.53
C ASN A 9 13.38 7.39 -18.11
N HIS A 10 13.36 6.16 -18.63
CA HIS A 10 12.14 5.49 -19.07
C HIS A 10 11.86 4.27 -18.19
N TYR A 11 11.94 4.46 -16.87
CA TYR A 11 11.14 3.65 -15.97
C TYR A 11 9.69 4.01 -16.24
N ASN A 12 8.83 3.00 -16.40
CA ASN A 12 7.38 3.08 -16.68
C ASN A 12 7.01 3.03 -18.17
N GLY A 13 7.33 1.91 -18.82
CA GLY A 13 6.74 1.47 -20.08
C GLY A 13 5.98 0.16 -19.87
N VAL A 14 4.73 0.29 -19.40
CA VAL A 14 3.63 -0.69 -19.45
C VAL A 14 3.68 -1.58 -20.70
N LEU A 15 3.98 -2.88 -20.54
CA LEU A 15 3.70 -3.88 -21.57
C LEU A 15 3.43 -5.25 -20.92
N TYR A 16 2.17 -5.69 -21.03
CA TYR A 16 1.59 -7.02 -20.81
C TYR A 16 1.46 -7.53 -19.36
N GLY A 17 0.26 -7.36 -18.78
CA GLY A 17 -0.52 -8.48 -18.22
C GLY A 17 0.13 -9.42 -17.20
N ALA A 18 1.20 -9.02 -16.52
CA ALA A 18 1.76 -9.77 -15.41
C ALA A 18 0.74 -9.73 -14.27
N ARG A 19 -0.13 -10.75 -14.27
CA ARG A 19 -0.91 -11.22 -13.13
C ARG A 19 -0.04 -11.05 -11.88
N MET A 20 -0.24 -9.98 -11.11
CA MET A 20 0.46 -9.76 -9.84
C MET A 20 0.22 -11.02 -9.02
N ALA A 21 1.26 -11.84 -8.90
CA ALA A 21 1.15 -13.14 -8.26
C ALA A 21 0.62 -12.91 -6.84
N ARG A 22 -0.50 -13.55 -6.50
CA ARG A 22 -1.06 -13.49 -5.15
C ARG A 22 -0.32 -14.48 -4.28
N PHE A 23 0.39 -13.95 -3.29
CA PHE A 23 1.17 -14.70 -2.31
C PHE A 23 0.43 -14.64 -0.97
N PRO A 24 -0.29 -15.70 -0.57
CA PRO A 24 -1.14 -15.66 0.63
C PRO A 24 -0.35 -15.38 1.92
N GLU A 25 0.90 -15.85 2.00
CA GLU A 25 1.80 -15.59 3.11
C GLU A 25 2.17 -14.10 3.23
N ALA A 26 2.44 -13.43 2.12
CA ALA A 26 2.77 -12.01 2.12
C ALA A 26 1.53 -11.16 2.43
N GLU A 27 0.37 -11.53 1.87
CA GLU A 27 -0.90 -10.87 2.11
C GLU A 27 -1.28 -10.88 3.59
N ALA A 28 -1.12 -12.02 4.25
CA ALA A 28 -1.37 -12.15 5.69
C ALA A 28 -0.48 -11.22 6.52
N ARG A 29 0.78 -10.99 6.12
CA ARG A 29 1.70 -10.07 6.83
C ARG A 29 1.39 -8.59 6.59
N LEU A 30 0.98 -8.26 5.37
CA LEU A 30 0.77 -6.88 4.93
C LEU A 30 -0.60 -6.32 5.32
N PHE A 31 -1.66 -7.13 5.22
CA PHE A 31 -3.05 -6.68 5.37
C PHE A 31 -3.68 -6.95 6.74
N SER A 32 -3.03 -7.74 7.61
CA SER A 32 -3.48 -8.02 8.99
C SER A 32 -3.27 -6.83 9.95
N LYS A 33 -3.49 -5.61 9.47
CA LYS A 33 -3.27 -4.37 10.23
C LYS A 33 -4.48 -3.46 10.10
N LYS A 34 -4.69 -2.66 11.15
CA LYS A 34 -5.72 -1.61 11.20
C LYS A 34 -5.06 -0.25 11.04
N ILE A 35 -5.74 0.70 10.41
CA ILE A 35 -5.27 2.07 10.20
C ILE A 35 -6.23 3.01 10.92
N CYS A 36 -5.71 3.95 11.71
CA CYS A 36 -6.52 4.96 12.35
C CYS A 36 -7.06 5.97 11.33
N MET A 37 -8.33 6.34 11.43
CA MET A 37 -8.94 7.33 10.53
C MET A 37 -8.52 8.78 10.82
N GLN A 38 -8.01 9.07 12.01
CA GLN A 38 -7.63 10.43 12.42
C GLN A 38 -6.13 10.72 12.17
N CYS A 39 -5.24 9.79 12.55
CA CYS A 39 -3.78 10.00 12.47
C CYS A 39 -3.06 9.08 11.47
N ASN A 40 -3.78 8.24 10.74
CA ASN A 40 -3.23 7.27 9.79
C ASN A 40 -2.18 6.29 10.36
N ALA A 41 -2.03 6.22 11.69
CA ALA A 41 -1.14 5.27 12.32
C ALA A 41 -1.61 3.84 12.08
N VAL A 42 -0.66 2.96 11.77
CA VAL A 42 -0.89 1.52 11.64
C VAL A 42 -0.88 0.90 13.04
N ASN A 43 -1.93 0.14 13.34
CA ASN A 43 -2.18 -0.53 14.61
C ASN A 43 -2.33 -2.05 14.40
N ALA A 44 -2.18 -2.81 15.48
CA ALA A 44 -2.38 -4.26 15.47
C ALA A 44 -3.84 -4.64 15.17
N TRP A 45 -4.07 -5.86 14.69
CA TRP A 45 -5.42 -6.35 14.34
C TRP A 45 -6.40 -6.33 15.52
N LYS A 46 -5.94 -6.69 16.73
CA LYS A 46 -6.76 -6.71 17.95
C LYS A 46 -6.87 -5.36 18.65
N ALA A 47 -6.31 -4.28 18.10
CA ALA A 47 -6.36 -2.96 18.73
C ALA A 47 -7.80 -2.40 18.76
N VAL A 48 -8.22 -1.94 19.94
CA VAL A 48 -9.51 -1.25 20.18
C VAL A 48 -9.35 0.27 20.04
N LYS A 49 -8.16 0.80 20.35
CA LYS A 49 -7.82 2.23 20.26
C LYS A 49 -6.49 2.44 19.55
N CYS A 50 -6.32 3.60 18.93
CA CYS A 50 -5.06 3.98 18.32
C CYS A 50 -3.98 4.21 19.38
N ARG A 51 -2.76 3.69 19.15
CA ARG A 51 -1.62 3.83 20.07
C ARG A 51 -1.05 5.26 20.21
N LYS A 52 -1.40 6.17 19.28
CA LYS A 52 -0.92 7.57 19.28
C LYS A 52 -1.97 8.56 19.78
N CYS A 53 -3.18 8.53 19.21
CA CYS A 53 -4.22 9.53 19.48
C CYS A 53 -5.39 9.01 20.33
N ASN A 54 -5.36 7.76 20.79
CA ASN A 54 -6.43 7.11 21.56
C ASN A 54 -7.81 7.04 20.89
N TYR A 55 -7.93 7.45 19.62
CA TYR A 55 -9.16 7.38 18.84
C TYR A 55 -9.61 5.92 18.61
N LYS A 56 -10.93 5.68 18.63
CA LYS A 56 -11.54 4.34 18.50
C LYS A 56 -11.89 3.96 17.05
N GLY A 57 -11.96 4.93 16.14
CA GLY A 57 -12.25 4.67 14.71
C GLY A 57 -11.03 4.13 13.96
N LEU A 58 -10.87 2.81 13.99
CA LEU A 58 -9.83 2.07 13.27
C LEU A 58 -10.45 1.29 12.10
N ARG A 59 -9.99 1.57 10.88
CA ARG A 59 -10.38 0.84 9.67
C ARG A 59 -9.40 -0.29 9.38
N SER A 60 -9.85 -1.38 8.76
CA SER A 60 -8.95 -2.40 8.21
C SER A 60 -8.19 -1.87 6.99
N LYS A 61 -6.99 -2.39 6.74
CA LYS A 61 -6.28 -2.14 5.48
C LYS A 61 -7.00 -2.92 4.36
N ALA A 62 -7.32 -2.24 3.27
CA ALA A 62 -7.96 -2.88 2.12
C ALA A 62 -6.99 -3.88 1.47
N LYS A 63 -7.47 -5.10 1.19
CA LYS A 63 -6.72 -6.13 0.46
C LYS A 63 -6.68 -5.86 -1.04
N GLU A 64 -7.75 -5.27 -1.54
CA GLU A 64 -7.94 -4.97 -2.95
C GLU A 64 -7.98 -3.47 -3.16
N GLN A 65 -7.68 -3.03 -4.37
CA GLN A 65 -7.83 -1.63 -4.73
C GLN A 65 -9.31 -1.26 -4.66
N ARG A 66 -9.59 -0.08 -4.08
CA ARG A 66 -10.92 0.50 -4.17
C ARG A 66 -11.11 1.02 -5.59
N SER A 67 -12.31 0.89 -6.13
CA SER A 67 -12.67 1.46 -7.43
C SER A 67 -12.22 2.91 -7.50
N LYS A 68 -11.65 3.31 -8.64
CA LYS A 68 -11.28 4.70 -8.91
C LYS A 68 -12.52 5.55 -9.13
#